data_AF-G2H0X3-F1
#
_entry.id   AF-G2H0X3-F1
#
_cell.length_a   1.000
_cell.length_b   1.000
_cell.length_c   1.000
_cell.angle_alpha   90.00
_cell.angle_beta   90.00
_cell.angle_gamma   90.00
#
_symmetry.space_group_name_H-M   'P 1'
#
loop_
_entity.id
_entity.type
_entity.pdbx_description
1 polymer ?
#
loop_
_entity_poly.entity_id
_entity_poly.type
_entity_poly.pdbx_seq_one_letter_code
_entity_poly.pdbx_strand_id
1 'polypeptide(L)'
;MEKKYQLLSTPYLAFNRLQWAALRDCVPMTLTEEEIVKLKGINESLSVEEVAQIYLPLSRLLNFYISSDLRRQTILKQFLGNNNRQSIPYVIGIAGSVAVGKSTTARLLQTLLSRWPEHRQVELITTDSFLYPNRVLEERGLMKKKDSQNPTICAV
;
A
#
# COMPACT_ATOMS: atom_id res chain seq x y z
N MET A 1 7.77 -43.84 -0.05
CA MET A 1 7.02 -43.26 -1.19
C MET A 1 6.75 -41.80 -0.87
N GLU A 2 7.67 -40.93 -1.29
CA GLU A 2 7.59 -39.50 -1.02
C GLU A 2 6.90 -38.84 -2.22
N LYS A 3 5.66 -38.37 -2.02
CA LYS A 3 4.91 -37.68 -3.07
C LYS A 3 5.57 -36.32 -3.32
N LYS A 4 6.43 -36.25 -4.34
CA LYS A 4 6.79 -35.01 -5.04
C LYS A 4 5.51 -34.39 -5.59
N TYR A 5 4.90 -33.49 -4.83
CA TYR A 5 3.90 -32.60 -5.40
C TYR A 5 4.62 -31.72 -6.42
N GLN A 6 4.28 -31.96 -7.69
CA GLN A 6 4.58 -31.05 -8.78
C GLN A 6 4.16 -29.64 -8.34
N LEU A 7 5.14 -28.75 -8.20
CA LEU A 7 4.92 -27.33 -7.97
C LEU A 7 4.14 -26.78 -9.17
N LEU A 8 2.81 -26.72 -9.03
CA LEU A 8 1.97 -25.87 -9.84
C LEU A 8 2.58 -24.46 -9.77
N SER A 9 3.04 -23.92 -10.90
CA SER A 9 3.66 -22.59 -10.93
C SER A 9 2.59 -21.56 -10.60
N THR A 10 2.51 -21.15 -9.34
CA THR A 10 1.61 -20.09 -8.92
C THR A 10 2.14 -18.75 -9.44
N PRO A 11 1.27 -17.78 -9.78
CA PRO A 11 1.71 -16.44 -10.19
C PRO A 11 2.27 -15.61 -9.02
N TYR A 12 2.37 -16.19 -7.81
CA TYR A 12 2.79 -15.53 -6.59
C TYR A 12 4.15 -16.06 -6.13
N LEU A 13 4.99 -15.14 -5.66
CA LEU A 13 6.18 -15.46 -4.88
C LEU A 13 5.80 -15.48 -3.40
N ALA A 14 6.00 -16.62 -2.75
CA ALA A 14 5.69 -16.79 -1.33
C ALA A 14 6.96 -16.57 -0.50
N PHE A 15 6.84 -15.75 0.53
CA PHE A 15 7.91 -15.48 1.49
C PHE A 15 7.40 -15.74 2.91
N ASN A 16 8.18 -16.45 3.71
CA ASN A 16 7.98 -16.43 5.16
C ASN A 16 8.52 -15.12 5.75
N ARG A 17 8.20 -14.86 7.03
CA ARG A 17 8.57 -13.62 7.71
C ARG A 17 10.07 -13.35 7.71
N LEU A 18 10.90 -14.36 7.93
CA LEU A 18 12.35 -14.22 7.98
C LEU A 18 12.92 -13.90 6.59
N GLN A 19 12.44 -14.59 5.56
CA GLN A 19 12.83 -14.35 4.17
C GLN A 19 12.46 -12.93 3.73
N TRP A 20 11.27 -12.45 4.10
CA TRP A 20 10.81 -11.10 3.77
C TRP A 20 11.63 -10.02 4.49
N ALA A 21 11.88 -10.20 5.80
CA ALA A 21 12.64 -9.24 6.60
C ALA A 21 14.08 -9.06 6.09
N ALA A 22 14.71 -10.14 5.60
CA ALA A 22 16.06 -10.11 5.04
C ALA A 22 16.19 -9.21 3.78
N LEU A 23 15.09 -8.89 3.10
CA LEU A 23 15.11 -7.99 1.93
C LEU A 23 15.41 -6.52 2.30
N ARG A 24 15.39 -6.19 3.60
CA ARG A 24 15.76 -4.86 4.09
C ARG A 24 17.21 -4.49 3.74
N ASP A 25 18.14 -5.43 3.89
CA ASP A 25 19.59 -5.15 3.93
C ASP A 25 20.16 -4.72 2.57
N CYS A 26 19.43 -4.93 1.48
CA CYS A 26 19.96 -4.70 0.13
C CYS A 26 19.96 -3.23 -0.35
N VAL A 27 19.59 -2.21 0.45
CA VAL A 27 19.66 -0.76 0.10
C VAL A 27 19.83 0.07 1.37
N PRO A 28 20.64 1.14 1.34
CA PRO A 28 20.72 2.11 2.43
C PRO A 28 19.36 2.79 2.62
N MET A 29 18.69 2.49 3.72
CA MET A 29 17.43 3.14 4.08
C MET A 29 17.72 4.30 5.03
N THR A 30 17.11 5.45 4.76
CA THR A 30 17.29 6.72 5.48
C THR A 30 16.49 6.83 6.78
N LEU A 31 15.61 5.86 7.06
CA LEU A 31 14.74 5.89 8.24
C LEU A 31 15.50 5.46 9.49
N THR A 32 15.74 6.41 10.39
CA THR A 32 16.40 6.13 11.68
C THR A 32 15.43 5.48 12.67
N GLU A 33 15.95 4.78 13.67
CA GLU A 33 15.12 4.20 14.74
C GLU A 33 14.24 5.25 15.42
N GLU A 34 14.75 6.47 15.58
CA GLU A 34 14.01 7.62 16.12
C GLU A 34 12.80 8.00 15.27
N GLU A 35 12.92 7.90 13.94
CA GLU A 35 11.81 8.15 13.03
C GLU A 35 10.78 7.01 13.05
N ILE A 36 11.21 5.77 13.29
CA ILE A 36 10.32 4.63 13.52
C ILE A 36 9.54 4.80 14.83
N VAL A 37 10.17 5.33 15.88
CA VAL A 37 9.48 5.67 17.13
C VAL A 37 8.47 6.79 16.93
N LYS A 38 8.79 7.82 16.13
CA LYS A 38 7.83 8.87 15.75
C LYS A 38 6.65 8.31 14.94
N LEU A 39 6.87 7.29 14.10
CA LEU A 39 5.79 6.59 13.40
C LEU A 39 4.84 5.86 14.36
N LYS A 40 5.35 5.33 15.47
CA LYS A 40 4.52 4.72 16.52
C LYS A 40 3.56 5.72 17.16
N GLY A 41 3.94 6.99 17.30
CA GLY A 41 3.07 8.05 17.80
C GLY A 41 1.82 8.30 16.94
N ILE A 42 1.85 7.87 15.66
CA ILE A 42 0.72 7.96 14.73
C ILE A 42 -0.20 6.73 14.86
N ASN A 43 0.27 5.63 15.46
CA ASN A 43 -0.47 4.38 15.54
C ASN A 43 -0.04 3.54 16.76
N GLU A 44 -0.81 3.62 17.85
CA GLU A 44 -0.46 3.03 19.16
C GLU A 44 -0.34 1.48 19.15
N SER A 45 -0.84 0.80 18.12
CA SER A 45 -0.93 -0.66 18.08
C SER A 45 0.21 -1.39 17.36
N LEU A 46 1.16 -0.69 16.72
CA LEU A 46 2.21 -1.31 15.91
C LEU A 46 3.58 -1.29 16.59
N SER A 47 4.30 -2.42 16.55
CA SER A 47 5.66 -2.52 17.09
C SER A 47 6.72 -2.00 16.11
N VAL A 48 7.85 -1.51 16.65
CA VAL A 48 8.99 -1.03 15.86
C VAL A 48 9.55 -2.15 14.98
N GLU A 49 9.59 -3.37 15.50
CA GLU A 49 10.07 -4.56 14.81
C GLU A 49 9.16 -4.90 13.62
N GLU A 50 7.84 -4.76 13.77
CA GLU A 50 6.92 -5.02 12.68
C GLU A 50 7.05 -3.98 11.56
N VAL A 51 7.22 -2.71 11.90
CA VAL A 51 7.55 -1.66 10.91
C VAL A 51 8.83 -2.03 10.17
N ALA A 52 9.89 -2.37 10.90
CA ALA A 52 11.20 -2.66 10.34
C ALA A 52 11.23 -3.92 9.45
N GLN A 53 10.58 -5.01 9.89
CA GLN A 53 10.66 -6.31 9.23
C GLN A 53 9.63 -6.50 8.12
N ILE A 54 8.47 -5.84 8.20
CA ILE A 54 7.36 -6.07 7.26
C ILE A 54 7.18 -4.86 6.34
N TYR A 55 6.99 -3.69 6.93
CA TYR A 55 6.55 -2.51 6.18
C TYR A 55 7.70 -1.77 5.49
N LEU A 56 8.92 -1.77 6.04
CA LEU A 56 10.07 -1.18 5.33
C LEU A 56 10.36 -1.92 4.01
N PRO A 57 10.52 -3.26 3.97
CA PRO A 57 10.71 -3.97 2.70
C PRO A 57 9.54 -3.78 1.73
N LEU A 58 8.30 -3.73 2.24
CA LEU A 58 7.11 -3.47 1.41
C LEU A 58 7.14 -2.07 0.78
N SER A 59 7.41 -1.03 1.57
CA SER A 59 7.49 0.34 1.07
C SER A 59 8.55 0.49 -0.02
N ARG A 60 9.66 -0.23 0.13
CA ARG A 60 10.74 -0.28 -0.87
C ARG A 60 10.32 -1.01 -2.14
N LEU A 61 9.65 -2.15 -2.02
CA LEU A 61 9.11 -2.86 -3.18
C LEU A 61 8.16 -1.94 -3.96
N LEU A 62 7.24 -1.27 -3.26
CA LEU A 62 6.33 -0.29 -3.86
C LEU A 62 7.11 0.85 -4.54
N ASN A 63 8.18 1.35 -3.92
CA ASN A 63 9.01 2.39 -4.53
C ASN A 63 9.63 1.95 -5.86
N PHE A 64 10.05 0.68 -6.00
CA PHE A 64 10.55 0.15 -7.27
C PHE A 64 9.46 0.12 -8.34
N TYR A 65 8.24 -0.29 -8.00
CA TYR A 65 7.10 -0.27 -8.93
C TYR A 65 6.77 1.16 -9.38
N ILE A 66 6.64 2.09 -8.42
CA ILE A 66 6.34 3.50 -8.70
C ILE A 66 7.41 4.11 -9.61
N SER A 67 8.69 3.93 -9.27
CA SER A 67 9.80 4.50 -10.04
C SER A 67 9.89 3.92 -11.45
N SER A 68 9.61 2.62 -11.60
CA SER A 68 9.57 1.96 -12.91
C SER A 68 8.42 2.48 -13.77
N ASP A 69 7.24 2.67 -13.17
CA ASP A 69 6.09 3.20 -13.88
C ASP A 69 6.31 4.66 -14.31
N LEU A 70 6.82 5.52 -13.43
CA LEU A 70 7.14 6.91 -13.75
C LEU A 70 8.13 7.00 -14.91
N ARG A 71 9.19 6.15 -14.90
CA ARG A 71 10.15 6.09 -16.01
C ARG A 71 9.47 5.70 -17.32
N ARG A 72 8.62 4.67 -17.28
CA ARG A 72 7.84 4.21 -18.44
C ARG A 72 6.93 5.31 -18.97
N GLN A 73 6.24 6.03 -18.09
CA GLN A 73 5.38 7.15 -18.46
C GLN A 73 6.17 8.26 -19.16
N THR A 74 7.36 8.62 -18.65
CA THR A 74 8.23 9.63 -19.27
C THR A 74 8.63 9.24 -20.70
N ILE A 75 9.05 7.99 -20.90
CA ILE A 75 9.42 7.48 -22.23
C ILE A 75 8.23 7.55 -23.20
N LEU A 76 7.04 7.12 -22.75
CA LEU A 76 5.82 7.17 -23.57
C LEU A 76 5.40 8.60 -23.91
N LYS A 77 5.52 9.54 -22.97
CA LYS A 77 5.22 10.96 -23.23
C LYS A 77 6.13 11.52 -24.33
N GLN A 78 7.42 11.22 -24.26
CA GLN A 78 8.39 11.64 -25.27
C GLN A 78 8.11 11.01 -26.64
N PHE A 79 7.86 9.69 -26.68
CA PHE A 79 7.58 8.97 -27.93
C PHE A 79 6.30 9.46 -28.61
N LEU A 80 5.24 9.73 -27.83
CA LEU A 80 3.94 10.17 -28.36
C LEU A 80 3.89 11.68 -28.67
N GLY A 81 4.98 12.44 -28.47
CA GLY A 81 5.02 13.89 -28.70
C GLY A 81 4.13 14.71 -27.77
N ASN A 82 3.67 14.13 -26.66
CA ASN A 82 2.65 14.69 -25.78
C ASN A 82 3.28 15.34 -24.52
N ASN A 83 4.14 16.33 -24.75
CA ASN A 83 4.89 17.01 -23.68
C ASN A 83 3.99 17.82 -22.73
N ASN A 84 2.76 18.15 -23.15
CA ASN A 84 1.78 18.92 -22.35
C ASN A 84 0.86 18.04 -21.49
N ARG A 85 1.07 16.72 -21.42
CA ARG A 85 0.21 15.83 -20.64
C ARG A 85 0.56 15.89 -19.16
N GLN A 86 -0.42 16.21 -18.32
CA GLN A 86 -0.31 16.24 -16.86
C GLN A 86 0.29 14.94 -16.30
N SER A 87 0.95 15.04 -15.15
CA SER A 87 1.43 13.86 -14.42
C SER A 87 0.25 13.01 -13.99
N ILE A 88 0.29 11.71 -14.27
CA ILE A 88 -0.77 10.78 -13.87
C ILE A 88 -0.38 10.23 -12.50
N PRO A 89 -1.22 10.36 -11.46
CA PRO A 89 -0.91 9.83 -10.14
C PRO A 89 -0.81 8.30 -10.19
N TYR A 90 0.10 7.75 -9.39
CA TYR A 90 0.16 6.31 -9.15
C TYR A 90 -0.81 5.98 -8.01
N VAL A 91 -1.68 4.98 -8.21
CA VAL A 91 -2.73 4.63 -7.24
C VAL A 91 -2.46 3.26 -6.65
N ILE A 92 -2.42 3.17 -5.31
CA ILE A 92 -2.25 1.91 -4.58
C ILE A 92 -3.56 1.56 -3.88
N GLY A 93 -4.22 0.48 -4.31
CA GLY A 93 -5.43 -0.03 -3.66
C GLY A 93 -5.11 -1.02 -2.53
N ILE A 94 -5.60 -0.77 -1.32
CA ILE A 94 -5.47 -1.64 -0.14
C ILE A 94 -6.86 -2.17 0.23
N ALA A 95 -7.10 -3.46 -0.02
CA ALA A 95 -8.38 -4.12 0.21
C ALA A 95 -8.30 -5.18 1.33
N GLY A 96 -9.47 -5.64 1.81
CA GLY A 96 -9.57 -6.67 2.84
C GLY A 96 -10.78 -6.52 3.76
N SER A 97 -11.00 -7.52 4.62
CA SER A 97 -12.18 -7.60 5.52
C SER A 97 -12.29 -6.42 6.50
N VAL A 98 -13.48 -6.18 7.04
CA VAL A 98 -13.70 -5.20 8.10
C VAL A 98 -12.83 -5.54 9.31
N ALA A 99 -12.30 -4.51 9.98
CA ALA A 99 -11.43 -4.62 11.15
C ALA A 99 -10.05 -5.32 10.95
N VAL A 100 -9.67 -5.73 9.73
CA VAL A 100 -8.36 -6.37 9.46
C VAL A 100 -7.14 -5.41 9.55
N GLY A 101 -7.36 -4.12 9.80
CA GLY A 101 -6.26 -3.15 9.94
C GLY A 101 -5.86 -2.37 8.67
N LYS A 102 -6.71 -2.32 7.64
CA LYS A 102 -6.41 -1.61 6.37
C LYS A 102 -6.05 -0.14 6.57
N SER A 103 -6.81 0.58 7.39
CA SER A 103 -6.55 1.99 7.67
C SER A 103 -5.22 2.19 8.41
N THR A 104 -4.84 1.23 9.25
CA THR A 104 -3.56 1.20 9.96
C THR A 104 -2.41 1.03 8.95
N THR A 105 -2.51 0.03 8.06
CA THR A 105 -1.54 -0.20 6.99
C THR A 105 -1.43 0.98 6.03
N ALA A 106 -2.56 1.57 5.63
CA ALA A 106 -2.60 2.66 4.65
C ALA A 106 -1.90 3.94 5.17
N ARG A 107 -2.19 4.36 6.41
CA ARG A 107 -1.52 5.52 7.04
C ARG A 107 -0.02 5.30 7.19
N LEU A 108 0.37 4.07 7.53
CA LEU A 108 1.79 3.74 7.68
C LEU A 108 2.51 3.76 6.33
N LEU A 109 1.93 3.17 5.29
CA LEU A 109 2.49 3.23 3.94
C LEU A 109 2.55 4.66 3.42
N GLN A 110 1.51 5.48 3.64
CA GLN A 110 1.54 6.90 3.30
C GLN A 110 2.75 7.59 3.93
N THR A 111 2.95 7.39 5.23
CA THR A 111 4.05 8.07 5.93
C THR A 111 5.43 7.57 5.48
N LEU A 112 5.57 6.27 5.24
CA LEU A 112 6.82 5.70 4.73
C LEU A 112 7.14 6.21 3.32
N LEU A 113 6.16 6.21 2.41
CA LEU A 113 6.33 6.63 1.02
C LEU A 113 6.62 8.12 0.88
N SER A 114 6.00 8.97 1.70
CA SER A 114 6.25 10.44 1.70
C SER A 114 7.67 10.81 2.13
N ARG A 115 8.37 9.94 2.87
CA ARG A 115 9.72 10.19 3.39
C ARG A 115 10.84 9.70 2.50
N TRP A 116 10.52 9.08 1.36
CA TRP A 116 11.55 8.72 0.40
C TRP A 116 12.23 9.98 -0.17
N PRO A 117 13.53 9.92 -0.54
CA PRO A 117 14.30 11.08 -1.01
C PRO A 117 13.68 11.82 -2.19
N GLU A 118 12.85 11.13 -2.98
CA GLU A 118 12.10 11.74 -4.09
C GLU A 118 10.96 12.67 -3.63
N HIS A 119 10.72 12.80 -2.31
CA HIS A 119 9.75 13.70 -1.67
C HIS A 119 8.38 13.73 -2.37
N ARG A 120 7.79 12.54 -2.56
CA ARG A 120 6.51 12.40 -3.27
C ARG A 120 5.36 12.89 -2.39
N GLN A 121 4.41 13.59 -3.00
CA GLN A 121 3.11 13.88 -2.38
C GLN A 121 2.28 12.59 -2.37
N VAL A 122 1.88 12.13 -1.18
CA VAL A 122 1.09 10.90 -1.00
C VAL A 122 -0.19 11.24 -0.25
N GLU A 123 -1.33 10.93 -0.85
CA GLU A 123 -2.66 11.23 -0.33
C GLU A 123 -3.40 9.95 0.02
N LEU A 124 -4.16 9.97 1.12
CA LEU A 124 -4.93 8.81 1.57
C LEU A 124 -6.42 9.09 1.39
N ILE A 125 -7.09 8.24 0.60
CA ILE A 125 -8.53 8.30 0.38
C ILE A 125 -9.16 6.97 0.80
N THR A 126 -10.22 7.00 1.60
CA THR A 126 -11.00 5.81 1.99
C THR A 126 -12.25 5.67 1.12
N THR A 127 -12.55 4.46 0.65
CA THR A 127 -13.81 4.22 -0.11
C THR A 127 -15.06 4.42 0.72
N ASP A 128 -14.96 4.38 2.04
CA ASP A 128 -16.11 4.60 2.93
C ASP A 128 -16.69 6.02 2.73
N SER A 129 -15.86 6.97 2.30
CA SER A 129 -16.28 8.35 1.97
C SER A 129 -17.16 8.42 0.70
N PHE A 130 -17.23 7.35 -0.09
CA PHE A 130 -18.06 7.23 -1.28
C PHE A 130 -19.39 6.51 -1.00
N LEU A 131 -19.65 6.11 0.25
CA LEU A 131 -20.93 5.55 0.62
C LEU A 131 -22.04 6.60 0.51
N TYR A 132 -23.23 6.16 0.12
CA TYR A 132 -24.40 7.01 0.15
C TYR A 132 -24.65 7.55 1.58
N PRO A 133 -25.10 8.81 1.73
CA PRO A 133 -25.55 9.32 3.02
C PRO A 133 -26.62 8.42 3.63
N ASN A 134 -26.66 8.32 4.97
CA ASN A 134 -27.61 7.45 5.68
C ASN A 134 -29.07 7.64 5.21
N ARG A 135 -29.48 8.89 4.93
CA ARG A 135 -30.81 9.20 4.38
C ARG A 135 -31.11 8.46 3.07
N VAL A 136 -30.16 8.44 2.13
CA VAL A 136 -30.32 7.76 0.84
C VAL A 136 -30.27 6.22 1.03
N LEU A 137 -29.51 5.74 2.01
CA LEU A 137 -29.49 4.31 2.36
C LEU A 137 -30.80 3.85 2.97
N GLU A 138 -31.44 4.67 3.82
CA GLU A 138 -32.76 4.42 4.40
C GLU A 138 -33.85 4.44 3.34
N GLU A 139 -33.89 5.49 2.50
CA GLU A 139 -34.85 5.62 1.39
C GLU A 139 -34.78 4.43 0.42
N ARG A 140 -33.60 3.83 0.24
CA ARG A 140 -33.39 2.66 -0.65
C ARG A 140 -33.47 1.30 0.06
N GLY A 141 -33.73 1.27 1.37
CA GLY A 141 -33.76 0.02 2.15
C GLY A 141 -32.40 -0.71 2.22
N LEU A 142 -31.30 0.00 2.01
CA LEU A 142 -29.93 -0.54 1.92
C LEU A 142 -29.18 -0.54 3.25
N MET A 143 -29.80 -0.09 4.36
CA MET A 143 -29.15 0.01 5.67
C MET A 143 -28.49 -1.30 6.13
N LYS A 144 -29.13 -2.45 5.89
CA LYS A 144 -28.59 -3.76 6.26
C LYS A 144 -27.43 -4.25 5.39
N LYS A 145 -27.17 -3.62 4.24
CA LYS A 145 -26.07 -3.98 3.32
C LYS A 145 -24.78 -3.20 3.57
N LYS A 146 -24.84 -2.14 4.37
CA LYS A 146 -23.68 -1.29 4.72
C LYS A 146 -22.54 -2.10 5.35
N ASP A 147 -22.87 -3.08 6.19
CA ASP A 147 -21.87 -3.85 6.95
C ASP A 147 -21.44 -5.17 6.28
N SER A 148 -22.18 -5.67 5.27
CA SER A 148 -22.00 -7.05 4.76
C SER A 148 -21.29 -7.19 3.41
N GLN A 149 -21.09 -6.12 2.62
CA GLN A 149 -20.59 -6.26 1.24
C GLN A 149 -19.48 -5.31 0.80
N ASN A 150 -18.98 -4.42 1.64
CA ASN A 150 -17.92 -3.49 1.20
C ASN A 150 -16.54 -3.98 1.63
N PRO A 151 -15.72 -4.58 0.74
CA PRO A 151 -14.29 -4.55 0.93
C PRO A 151 -13.90 -3.08 0.91
N THR A 152 -13.65 -2.49 2.08
CA THR A 152 -13.13 -1.12 2.16
C THR A 152 -11.80 -1.11 1.40
N ILE A 153 -11.71 -0.32 0.35
CA ILE A 153 -10.47 -0.07 -0.36
C ILE A 153 -9.93 1.26 0.20
N CYS A 154 -8.70 1.25 0.71
CA CYS A 154 -7.98 2.48 0.95
C CYS A 154 -7.08 2.72 -0.26
N ALA A 155 -7.21 3.87 -0.91
CA ALA A 155 -6.27 4.32 -1.92
C ALA A 155 -5.18 5.15 -1.24
N VAL A 156 -3.93 4.77 -1.44
CA VAL A 156 -2.72 5.53 -1.07
C VAL A 156 -2.03 6.01 -2.33
#